data_AF-A0A363UBW2-F1
#
_entry.id   AF-A0A363UBW2-F1
#
_cell.length_a   1.000
_cell.length_b   1.000
_cell.length_c   1.000
_cell.angle_alpha   90.00
_cell.angle_beta   90.00
_cell.angle_gamma   90.00
#
_symmetry.space_group_name_H-M   'P 1'
#
loop_
_entity.id
_entity.type
_entity.pdbx_description
1 polymer ?
#
loop_
_entity_poly.entity_id
_entity_poly.type
_entity_poly.pdbx_seq_one_letter_code
_entity_poly.pdbx_strand_id
1 'polypeptide(L)'
;MLTPENNQTEIMRRQSDYKPPRSLSHWLIGRPLSTADAPHQTIGKAIGLAVFASDALSSTAYATQEIMVILAVAGTMAFGYVFPISIAIVLLMTIVTISYEQTVHAYPGGGGAYIVARDNLGELPAQIAGAALLTDYILTVAVSISAGVAQIVSAYPEVFPYRVWMAVGAVFL
;
A
#
# COMPACT_ATOMS: atom_id res chain seq x y z
N MET A 1 -43.32 -1.03 -42.80
CA MET A 1 -43.03 0.36 -42.43
C MET A 1 -42.15 0.30 -41.19
N LEU A 2 -40.85 0.53 -41.34
CA LEU A 2 -39.88 0.54 -40.25
C LEU A 2 -39.74 1.98 -39.74
N THR A 3 -39.77 2.18 -38.42
CA THR A 3 -39.24 3.36 -37.73
C THR A 3 -38.74 2.94 -36.33
N PRO A 4 -37.51 3.33 -35.91
CA PRO A 4 -36.88 3.02 -34.62
C PRO A 4 -36.80 4.24 -33.66
N GLU A 5 -36.79 4.03 -32.33
CA GLU A 5 -36.20 4.91 -31.26
C GLU A 5 -36.54 4.30 -29.87
N ASN A 6 -35.63 3.70 -29.10
CA ASN A 6 -34.62 4.27 -28.19
C ASN A 6 -35.16 5.29 -27.15
N ASN A 7 -35.31 4.90 -25.87
CA ASN A 7 -34.55 5.51 -24.77
C ASN A 7 -34.77 4.85 -23.39
N GLN A 8 -33.70 4.20 -22.91
CA GLN A 8 -33.05 4.41 -21.61
C GLN A 8 -33.83 4.26 -20.28
N THR A 9 -33.38 3.24 -19.56
CA THR A 9 -33.48 2.90 -18.14
C THR A 9 -33.27 4.09 -17.19
N GLU A 10 -34.32 4.53 -16.48
CA GLU A 10 -34.17 5.41 -15.31
C GLU A 10 -33.63 4.60 -14.12
N ILE A 11 -32.31 4.58 -13.97
CA ILE A 11 -31.67 4.12 -12.73
C ILE A 11 -31.85 5.25 -11.71
N MET A 12 -32.81 5.12 -10.78
CA MET A 12 -33.02 6.07 -9.69
C MET A 12 -31.74 6.25 -8.86
N ARG A 13 -31.00 7.33 -9.12
CA ARG A 13 -29.82 7.72 -8.35
C ARG A 13 -30.28 8.46 -7.09
N ARG A 14 -30.45 7.74 -5.98
CA ARG A 14 -30.81 8.33 -4.68
C ARG A 14 -29.64 9.19 -4.18
N GLN A 15 -29.67 10.50 -4.45
CA GLN A 15 -28.82 11.48 -3.77
C GLN A 15 -29.27 11.58 -2.30
N SER A 16 -28.49 11.03 -1.39
CA SER A 16 -28.70 11.23 0.05
C SER A 16 -28.14 12.60 0.44
N ASP A 17 -29.00 13.61 0.54
CA ASP A 17 -28.66 14.93 1.07
C ASP A 17 -28.55 14.87 2.61
N TYR A 18 -27.45 14.28 3.12
CA TYR A 18 -27.16 14.22 4.55
C TYR A 18 -26.14 15.30 4.95
N LYS A 19 -26.59 16.30 5.70
CA LYS A 19 -25.73 17.36 6.29
C LYS A 19 -25.38 17.00 7.74
N PRO A 20 -24.15 16.58 8.06
CA PRO A 20 -23.77 16.27 9.44
C PRO A 20 -23.59 17.52 10.31
N PRO A 21 -23.77 17.41 11.63
CA PRO A 21 -23.56 18.51 12.57
C PRO A 21 -22.07 18.87 12.71
N ARG A 22 -21.78 20.16 12.91
CA ARG A 22 -20.42 20.70 13.07
C ARG A 22 -19.85 20.36 14.45
N SER A 23 -19.19 19.22 14.59
CA SER A 23 -18.36 18.87 15.75
C SER A 23 -16.89 19.22 15.52
N LEU A 24 -16.15 19.56 16.58
CA LEU A 24 -14.69 19.82 16.52
C LEU A 24 -13.91 18.64 15.91
N SER A 25 -14.41 17.42 16.05
CA SER A 25 -13.85 16.22 15.40
C SER A 25 -13.89 16.31 13.86
N HIS A 26 -14.88 16.97 13.26
CA HIS A 26 -14.96 17.15 11.81
C HIS A 26 -13.99 18.21 11.27
N TRP A 27 -13.53 19.14 12.11
CA TRP A 27 -12.52 20.12 11.73
C TRP A 27 -11.12 19.48 11.68
N LEU A 28 -10.84 18.54 12.59
CA LEU A 28 -9.55 17.85 12.66
C LEU A 28 -9.44 16.65 11.70
N ILE A 29 -10.53 15.87 11.53
CA ILE A 29 -10.54 14.59 10.79
C ILE A 29 -11.16 14.73 9.38
N GLY A 30 -11.94 15.78 9.13
CA GLY A 30 -12.69 15.95 7.88
C GLY A 30 -14.03 15.22 7.86
N ARG A 31 -14.72 15.26 6.71
CA ARG A 31 -16.02 14.58 6.52
C ARG A 31 -15.80 13.09 6.25
N PRO A 32 -16.54 12.17 6.90
CA PRO A 32 -16.52 10.77 6.52
C PRO A 32 -17.04 10.64 5.09
N LEU A 33 -16.18 10.13 4.20
CA LEU A 33 -16.52 9.90 2.80
C LEU A 33 -17.48 8.73 2.73
N SER A 34 -18.71 9.00 2.27
CA SER A 34 -19.61 7.95 1.82
C SER A 34 -18.97 7.27 0.62
N THR A 35 -18.90 5.93 0.63
CA THR A 35 -18.32 5.09 -0.43
C THR A 35 -18.97 5.33 -1.81
N ALA A 36 -20.09 6.06 -1.87
CA ALA A 36 -20.78 6.45 -3.09
C ALA A 36 -20.16 7.66 -3.84
N ASP A 37 -19.26 8.44 -3.21
CA ASP A 37 -18.62 9.63 -3.81
C ASP A 37 -17.20 9.36 -4.38
N ALA A 38 -16.71 8.12 -4.27
CA ALA A 38 -15.35 7.70 -4.63
C ALA A 38 -14.87 7.93 -6.08
N PRO A 39 -15.72 7.91 -7.14
CA PRO A 39 -15.23 8.09 -8.51
C PRO A 39 -14.63 9.47 -8.81
N HIS A 40 -14.99 10.50 -8.04
CA HIS A 40 -14.56 11.88 -8.26
C HIS A 40 -13.43 12.33 -7.34
N GLN A 41 -12.89 11.42 -6.52
CA GLN A 41 -11.79 11.68 -5.60
C GLN A 41 -10.55 10.87 -5.98
N THR A 42 -10.20 10.89 -7.27
CA THR A 42 -8.89 10.39 -7.71
C THR A 42 -7.82 11.29 -7.12
N ILE A 43 -6.90 10.69 -6.36
CA ILE A 43 -5.74 11.40 -5.86
C ILE A 43 -4.90 11.84 -7.08
N GLY A 44 -4.61 13.13 -7.19
CA GLY A 44 -3.79 13.66 -8.28
C GLY A 44 -2.41 12.99 -8.30
N LYS A 45 -1.81 12.84 -9.50
CA LYS A 45 -0.56 12.07 -9.70
C LYS A 45 0.56 12.42 -8.71
N ALA A 46 0.71 13.70 -8.35
CA ALA A 46 1.73 14.14 -7.41
C ALA A 46 1.49 13.62 -5.97
N ILE A 47 0.26 13.72 -5.48
CA ILE A 47 -0.11 13.23 -4.15
C ILE A 47 -0.09 11.70 -4.15
N GLY A 48 -0.57 11.06 -5.22
CA GLY A 48 -0.53 9.61 -5.36
C GLY A 48 0.91 9.10 -5.32
N LEU A 49 1.81 9.73 -6.09
CA LEU A 49 3.23 9.40 -6.05
C LEU A 49 3.81 9.57 -4.64
N ALA A 50 3.52 10.67 -3.94
CA ALA A 50 4.04 10.88 -2.59
C ALA A 50 3.56 9.80 -1.59
N VAL A 51 2.28 9.44 -1.64
CA VAL A 51 1.70 8.42 -0.75
C VAL A 51 2.27 7.04 -1.06
N PHE A 52 2.28 6.63 -2.32
CA PHE A 52 2.75 5.29 -2.71
C PHE A 52 4.28 5.17 -2.64
N ALA A 53 5.03 6.24 -2.91
CA ALA A 53 6.48 6.23 -2.76
C ALA A 53 6.90 6.13 -1.29
N SER A 54 6.09 6.63 -0.34
CA SER A 54 6.40 6.53 1.08
C SER A 54 6.54 5.08 1.55
N ASP A 55 5.73 4.16 1.03
CA ASP A 55 5.78 2.73 1.36
C ASP A 55 7.07 2.07 0.87
N ALA A 56 7.42 2.34 -0.39
CA ALA A 56 8.68 1.89 -0.98
C ALA A 56 9.90 2.49 -0.26
N LEU A 57 9.86 3.77 0.10
CA LEU A 57 10.94 4.44 0.84
C LEU A 57 11.09 3.85 2.24
N SER A 58 9.98 3.64 2.97
CA SER A 58 9.98 2.96 4.28
C SER A 58 10.65 1.59 4.19
N SER A 59 10.34 0.82 3.13
CA SER A 59 10.93 -0.49 2.89
C SER A 59 12.45 -0.47 2.76
N THR A 60 13.00 0.54 2.07
CA THR A 60 14.46 0.67 1.93
C THR A 60 15.17 1.08 3.22
N ALA A 61 14.48 1.79 4.12
CA ALA A 61 15.03 2.26 5.39
C ALA A 61 15.36 1.11 6.35
N TYR A 62 14.60 0.00 6.33
CA TYR A 62 14.90 -1.19 7.14
C TYR A 62 15.62 -2.29 6.37
N ALA A 63 15.35 -2.47 5.07
CA ALA A 63 15.89 -3.59 4.29
C ALA A 63 17.42 -3.57 4.19
N THR A 64 18.03 -2.38 4.10
CA THR A 64 19.49 -2.23 4.00
C THR A 64 20.22 -2.80 5.21
N GLN A 65 19.71 -2.51 6.43
CA GLN A 65 20.28 -3.04 7.66
C GLN A 65 20.11 -4.56 7.73
N GLU A 66 18.92 -5.09 7.40
CA GLU A 66 18.65 -6.53 7.45
C GLU A 66 19.55 -7.32 6.49
N ILE A 67 19.78 -6.82 5.27
CA ILE A 67 20.73 -7.44 4.33
C ILE A 67 22.13 -7.51 4.95
N MET A 68 22.59 -6.44 5.59
CA MET A 68 23.90 -6.41 6.23
C MET A 68 24.00 -7.38 7.40
N VAL A 69 22.95 -7.53 8.21
CA VAL A 69 22.90 -8.50 9.32
C VAL A 69 22.99 -9.92 8.79
N ILE A 70 22.22 -10.27 7.75
CA ILE A 70 22.25 -11.61 7.16
C ILE A 70 23.63 -11.92 6.56
N LEU A 71 24.25 -10.95 5.87
CA LEU A 71 25.60 -11.12 5.33
C LEU A 71 26.65 -11.24 6.45
N ALA A 72 26.50 -10.49 7.54
CA ALA A 72 27.38 -10.61 8.70
C ALA A 72 27.34 -12.03 9.29
N VAL A 73 26.15 -12.64 9.36
CA VAL A 73 25.96 -14.03 9.79
C VAL A 73 26.59 -15.02 8.80
N ALA A 74 26.49 -14.76 7.49
CA ALA A 74 27.12 -15.57 6.45
C ALA A 74 28.66 -15.46 6.43
N GLY A 75 29.22 -14.40 7.04
CA GLY A 75 30.65 -14.18 7.20
C GLY A 75 31.13 -12.88 6.55
N THR A 76 32.24 -12.32 7.04
CA THR A 76 32.72 -11.00 6.64
C THR A 76 33.09 -10.88 5.15
N MET A 77 33.47 -11.98 4.49
CA MET A 77 33.70 -12.00 3.05
C MET A 77 32.41 -11.80 2.24
N ALA A 78 31.24 -12.06 2.83
CA ALA A 78 29.96 -11.92 2.16
C ALA A 78 29.54 -10.45 1.96
N PHE A 79 30.14 -9.49 2.68
CA PHE A 79 29.86 -8.06 2.45
C PHE A 79 30.22 -7.59 1.03
N GLY A 80 31.14 -8.28 0.35
CA GLY A 80 31.43 -8.03 -1.07
C GLY A 80 30.21 -8.25 -1.99
N TYR A 81 29.21 -9.02 -1.54
CA TYR A 81 27.99 -9.27 -2.31
C TYR A 81 26.93 -8.17 -2.20
N VAL A 82 27.09 -7.18 -1.32
CA VAL A 82 26.10 -6.08 -1.17
C VAL A 82 25.85 -5.37 -2.51
N PHE A 83 26.93 -5.08 -3.24
CA PHE A 83 26.84 -4.39 -4.53
C PHE A 83 26.13 -5.22 -5.62
N PRO A 84 26.53 -6.48 -5.92
CA PRO A 84 25.81 -7.30 -6.90
C PRO A 84 24.37 -7.61 -6.49
N ILE A 85 24.08 -7.80 -5.19
CA ILE A 85 22.71 -7.97 -4.70
C ILE A 85 21.88 -6.71 -4.98
N SER A 86 22.44 -5.53 -4.73
CA SER A 86 21.75 -4.26 -5.00
C SER A 86 21.41 -4.09 -6.49
N ILE A 87 22.35 -4.45 -7.39
CA ILE A 87 22.09 -4.45 -8.84
C ILE A 87 20.96 -5.42 -9.19
N ALA A 88 20.95 -6.62 -8.62
CA ALA A 88 19.90 -7.60 -8.85
C ALA A 88 18.52 -7.08 -8.39
N ILE A 89 18.45 -6.40 -7.24
CA ILE A 89 17.23 -5.78 -6.73
C ILE A 89 16.73 -4.68 -7.68
N VAL A 90 17.61 -3.79 -8.14
CA VAL A 90 17.24 -2.71 -9.09
C VAL A 90 16.71 -3.29 -10.40
N LEU A 91 17.37 -4.33 -10.93
CA LEU A 91 16.93 -5.02 -12.13
C LEU A 91 15.55 -5.67 -11.92
N LEU A 92 15.34 -6.35 -10.78
CA LEU A 92 14.05 -6.93 -10.42
C LEU A 92 12.96 -5.86 -10.32
N MET A 93 13.23 -4.74 -9.64
CA MET A 93 12.29 -3.62 -9.53
C MET A 93 11.95 -3.01 -10.89
N THR A 94 12.91 -2.96 -11.82
CA THR A 94 12.65 -2.50 -13.20
C THR A 94 11.66 -3.42 -13.91
N ILE A 95 11.87 -4.74 -13.82
CA ILE A 95 10.96 -5.73 -14.42
C ILE A 95 9.56 -5.62 -13.83
N VAL A 96 9.47 -5.53 -12.49
CA VAL A 96 8.19 -5.38 -11.79
C VAL A 96 7.49 -4.09 -12.21
N THR A 97 8.21 -2.98 -12.31
CA THR A 97 7.64 -1.68 -12.72
C THR A 97 7.04 -1.76 -14.12
N ILE A 98 7.75 -2.35 -15.09
CA ILE A 98 7.25 -2.53 -16.46
C ILE A 98 6.01 -3.45 -16.47
N SER A 99 6.02 -4.53 -15.69
CA SER A 99 4.88 -5.44 -15.58
C SER A 99 3.63 -4.75 -14.99
N TYR A 100 3.83 -3.90 -13.97
CA TYR A 100 2.74 -3.11 -13.39
C TYR A 100 2.22 -2.05 -14.36
N GLU A 101 3.10 -1.40 -15.13
CA GLU A 101 2.69 -0.44 -16.16
C GLU A 101 1.74 -1.10 -17.18
N GLN A 102 2.11 -2.28 -17.69
CA GLN A 102 1.28 -3.05 -18.62
C GLN A 102 -0.08 -3.41 -18.01
N THR A 103 -0.06 -3.85 -16.74
CA THR A 103 -1.28 -4.23 -16.02
C THR A 103 -2.22 -3.04 -15.81
N VAL A 104 -1.68 -1.87 -15.45
CA VAL A 104 -2.47 -0.64 -15.25
C VAL A 104 -3.12 -0.18 -16.55
N HIS A 105 -2.44 -0.31 -17.69
CA HIS A 105 -3.02 0.00 -19.01
C HIS A 105 -4.09 -1.00 -19.43
N ALA A 106 -3.91 -2.29 -19.11
CA ALA A 106 -4.89 -3.33 -19.42
C ALA A 106 -6.16 -3.24 -18.54
N TYR A 107 -6.04 -2.70 -17.32
CA TYR A 107 -7.13 -2.55 -16.35
C TYR A 107 -7.35 -1.06 -15.98
N PRO A 108 -7.85 -0.22 -16.92
CA PRO A 108 -8.01 1.23 -16.69
C PRO A 108 -9.07 1.57 -15.63
N GLY A 109 -10.00 0.65 -15.35
CA GLY A 109 -10.96 0.77 -14.25
C GLY A 109 -10.37 0.47 -12.87
N GLY A 110 -9.09 0.11 -12.80
CA GLY A 110 -8.45 -0.40 -11.60
C GLY A 110 -8.84 -1.86 -11.31
N GLY A 111 -8.34 -2.39 -10.20
CA GLY A 111 -8.73 -3.73 -9.74
C GLY A 111 -7.71 -4.45 -8.87
N GLY A 112 -6.44 -4.03 -8.92
CA GLY A 112 -5.38 -4.65 -8.11
C GLY A 112 -5.19 -6.15 -8.39
N ALA A 113 -4.31 -6.79 -7.61
CA ALA A 113 -3.94 -8.18 -7.86
C ALA A 113 -5.13 -9.17 -7.77
N TYR A 114 -6.15 -8.87 -6.95
CA TYR A 114 -7.34 -9.71 -6.82
C TYR A 114 -8.17 -9.76 -8.12
N ILE A 115 -8.53 -8.60 -8.68
CA ILE A 115 -9.36 -8.55 -9.90
C ILE A 115 -8.59 -9.15 -11.08
N VAL A 116 -7.30 -8.82 -11.20
CA VAL A 116 -6.43 -9.37 -12.26
C VAL A 116 -6.34 -10.90 -12.13
N ALA A 117 -6.12 -11.43 -10.93
CA ALA A 117 -6.09 -12.89 -10.72
C ALA A 117 -7.44 -13.55 -11.01
N ARG A 118 -8.55 -12.92 -10.62
CA ARG A 118 -9.89 -13.46 -10.85
C ARG A 118 -10.22 -13.57 -12.33
N ASP A 119 -9.91 -12.53 -13.08
CA ASP A 119 -10.27 -12.45 -14.50
C ASP A 119 -9.39 -13.37 -15.37
N ASN A 120 -8.17 -13.70 -14.92
CA ASN A 120 -7.23 -14.54 -15.69
C ASN A 120 -7.12 -16.00 -15.21
N LEU A 121 -7.28 -16.25 -13.91
CA LEU A 121 -6.99 -17.55 -13.28
C LEU A 121 -8.21 -18.14 -12.54
N GLY A 122 -9.30 -17.37 -12.41
CA GLY A 122 -10.50 -17.77 -11.71
C GLY A 122 -10.49 -17.46 -10.22
N GLU A 123 -11.50 -17.97 -9.52
CA GLU A 123 -11.84 -17.50 -8.18
C GLU A 123 -10.86 -17.95 -7.08
N LEU A 124 -10.42 -19.21 -7.09
CA LEU A 124 -9.51 -19.73 -6.06
C LEU A 124 -8.16 -18.99 -6.04
N PRO A 125 -7.45 -18.81 -7.18
CA PRO A 125 -6.22 -18.01 -7.19
C PRO A 125 -6.45 -16.55 -6.78
N ALA A 126 -7.61 -15.97 -7.12
CA ALA A 126 -7.95 -14.62 -6.71
C ALA A 126 -8.10 -14.51 -5.18
N GLN A 127 -8.77 -15.46 -4.54
CA GLN A 127 -8.90 -15.49 -3.08
C GLN A 127 -7.53 -15.59 -2.39
N ILE A 128 -6.61 -16.39 -2.94
CA ILE A 128 -5.22 -16.45 -2.46
C ILE A 128 -4.54 -15.09 -2.60
N ALA A 129 -4.68 -14.43 -3.75
CA ALA A 129 -4.14 -13.08 -3.94
C ALA A 129 -4.74 -12.07 -2.95
N GLY A 130 -6.03 -12.15 -2.66
CA GLY A 130 -6.69 -11.32 -1.65
C GLY A 130 -6.16 -11.57 -0.24
N ALA A 131 -6.01 -12.84 0.16
CA ALA A 131 -5.46 -13.20 1.46
C ALA A 131 -3.99 -12.77 1.61
N ALA A 132 -3.20 -12.91 0.54
CA ALA A 132 -1.82 -12.44 0.50
C ALA A 132 -1.75 -10.92 0.69
N LEU A 133 -2.58 -10.14 0.01
CA LEU A 133 -2.64 -8.69 0.17
C LEU A 133 -3.02 -8.25 1.59
N LEU A 134 -3.99 -8.92 2.22
CA LEU A 134 -4.36 -8.62 3.61
C LEU A 134 -3.21 -8.90 4.57
N THR A 135 -2.50 -10.00 4.35
CA THR A 135 -1.34 -10.37 5.16
C THR A 135 -0.18 -9.39 4.95
N ASP A 136 0.04 -8.97 3.70
CA ASP A 136 1.03 -7.96 3.31
C ASP A 136 0.76 -6.65 4.04
N TYR A 137 -0.47 -6.14 4.04
CA TYR A 137 -0.80 -4.92 4.77
C TYR A 137 -0.53 -5.01 6.28
N ILE A 138 -0.84 -6.14 6.91
CA ILE A 138 -0.55 -6.34 8.34
C ILE A 138 0.97 -6.34 8.58
N LEU A 139 1.72 -7.06 7.74
CA LEU A 139 3.18 -7.14 7.84
C LEU A 139 3.84 -5.78 7.59
N THR A 140 3.40 -5.04 6.59
CA THR A 140 3.95 -3.72 6.24
C THR A 140 3.81 -2.74 7.40
N VAL A 141 2.65 -2.69 8.05
CA VAL A 141 2.45 -1.85 9.25
C VAL A 141 3.33 -2.34 10.40
N ALA A 142 3.34 -3.65 10.67
CA ALA A 142 4.11 -4.21 11.78
C ALA A 142 5.63 -3.98 11.64
N VAL A 143 6.18 -4.21 10.45
CA VAL A 143 7.62 -4.05 10.16
C VAL A 143 7.99 -2.57 10.15
N SER A 144 7.18 -1.71 9.52
CA SER A 144 7.47 -0.27 9.47
C SER A 144 7.50 0.36 10.87
N ILE A 145 6.53 0.03 11.73
CA ILE A 145 6.50 0.56 13.11
C ILE A 145 7.64 -0.01 13.94
N SER A 146 7.94 -1.31 13.80
CA SER A 146 9.06 -1.94 14.52
C SER A 146 10.40 -1.32 14.14
N ALA A 147 10.63 -1.09 12.84
CA ALA A 147 11.81 -0.41 12.33
C ALA A 147 11.88 1.05 12.81
N GLY A 148 10.76 1.78 12.76
CA GLY A 148 10.69 3.16 13.28
C GLY A 148 11.05 3.25 14.75
N VAL A 149 10.53 2.35 15.58
CA VAL A 149 10.89 2.28 17.01
C VAL A 149 12.35 1.89 17.21
N ALA A 150 12.90 0.98 16.39
CA ALA A 150 14.31 0.64 16.44
C ALA A 150 15.21 1.87 16.19
N GLN A 151 14.83 2.76 15.28
CA GLN A 151 15.56 4.01 15.03
C GLN A 151 15.47 4.99 16.20
N ILE A 152 14.32 5.07 16.88
CA ILE A 152 14.17 5.87 18.10
C ILE A 152 15.06 5.33 19.22
N VAL A 153 15.07 4.02 19.42
CA VAL A 153 15.89 3.34 20.42
C VAL A 153 17.38 3.46 20.12
N SER A 154 17.75 3.48 18.84
CA SER A 154 19.13 3.76 18.40
C SER A 154 19.58 5.17 18.79
N ALA A 155 18.70 6.16 18.68
CA ALA A 155 18.98 7.54 19.10
C ALA A 155 18.95 7.72 20.63
N TYR A 156 18.08 7.00 21.33
CA TYR A 156 17.90 7.06 22.78
C TYR A 156 17.94 5.66 23.41
N PRO A 157 19.13 5.13 23.75
CA PRO A 157 19.27 3.76 24.23
C PRO A 157 18.51 3.47 25.54
N GLU A 158 18.26 4.49 26.36
CA GLU A 158 17.54 4.38 27.64
C GLU A 158 16.10 3.87 27.47
N VAL A 159 15.47 4.08 26.31
CA VAL A 159 14.09 3.62 26.04
C VAL A 159 14.01 2.19 25.50
N PHE A 160 15.15 1.49 25.36
CA PHE A 160 15.20 0.10 24.89
C PHE A 160 14.27 -0.88 25.61
N PRO A 161 14.06 -0.80 26.96
CA PRO A 161 13.13 -1.68 27.66
C PRO A 161 11.66 -1.47 27.27
N TYR A 162 11.32 -0.27 26.79
CA TYR A 162 9.94 0.11 26.46
C TYR A 162 9.60 -0.07 24.98
N ARG A 163 10.51 -0.60 24.15
CA ARG A 163 10.35 -0.71 22.69
C ARG A 163 9.05 -1.38 22.25
N VAL A 164 8.62 -2.43 22.95
CA VAL A 164 7.38 -3.14 22.61
C VAL A 164 6.16 -2.26 22.88
N TRP A 165 6.13 -1.58 24.03
CA TRP A 165 5.04 -0.67 24.39
C TRP A 165 4.97 0.54 23.47
N MET A 166 6.13 1.08 23.06
CA MET A 166 6.18 2.15 22.06
C MET A 166 5.65 1.70 20.70
N ALA A 167 6.02 0.50 20.23
CA ALA A 167 5.51 -0.05 18.97
C ALA A 167 3.99 -0.28 19.02
N VAL A 168 3.50 -0.90 20.09
CA VAL A 168 2.05 -1.12 20.28
C VAL A 168 1.30 0.22 20.37
N GLY A 169 1.84 1.19 21.13
CA GLY A 169 1.25 2.52 21.22
C GLY A 169 1.19 3.25 19.87
N ALA A 170 2.21 3.10 19.04
CA ALA A 170 2.24 3.68 17.70
C ALA A 170 1.24 3.03 16.72
N VAL A 171 0.93 1.74 16.88
CA VAL A 171 -0.12 1.07 16.09
C VAL A 171 -1.52 1.63 16.40
N PHE A 172 -1.75 2.05 17.65
CA PHE A 172 -3.05 2.58 18.09
C PHE A 172 -3.28 4.06 17.77
N LEU A 173 -2.24 4.80 17.39
CA LEU A 173 -2.28 6.24 17.12
C LEU A 173 -2.61 6.52 15.66
#